data_AF-A0A3C0K609-F1
#
_entry.id   AF-A0A3C0K609-F1
#
_cell.length_a   1.000
_cell.length_b   1.000
_cell.length_c   1.000
_cell.angle_alpha   90.00
_cell.angle_beta   90.00
_cell.angle_gamma   90.00
#
_symmetry.space_group_name_H-M   'P 1'
#
loop_
_entity.id
_entity.type
_entity.pdbx_description
1 polymer ?
#
loop_
_entity_poly.entity_id
_entity_poly.type
_entity_poly.pdbx_seq_one_letter_code
_entity_poly.pdbx_strand_id
1 'polypeptide(L)' 'MNMEHVPVLCEEIVNYLKPQSCGKYVDGTLGGGGHARSILSASQPDGM' A
#
# COMPACT_ATOMS: atom_id res chain seq x y z
N MET A 1 -10.73 -9.41 21.45
CA MET A 1 -11.07 -8.60 20.26
C MET A 1 -9.81 -7.85 19.87
N ASN A 2 -9.09 -8.29 18.85
CA ASN A 2 -7.95 -7.52 18.35
C ASN A 2 -8.50 -6.36 17.50
N MET A 3 -8.24 -5.13 17.92
CA MET A 3 -8.40 -3.97 17.05
C MET A 3 -7.20 -3.94 16.11
N GLU A 4 -7.35 -4.54 14.93
CA GLU A 4 -6.38 -4.34 13.85
C GLU A 4 -6.58 -2.93 13.26
N HIS A 5 -5.47 -2.23 13.03
CA HIS A 5 -5.51 -0.93 12.40
C HIS A 5 -5.90 -1.08 10.93
N VAL A 6 -6.99 -0.42 10.53
CA VAL A 6 -7.40 -0.31 9.12
C VAL A 6 -6.86 1.02 8.59
N PRO A 7 -6.01 1.04 7.56
CA PRO A 7 -5.46 2.28 7.04
C PRO A 7 -6.53 3.06 6.28
N VAL A 8 -6.56 4.37 6.48
CA VAL A 8 -7.59 5.25 5.93
C VAL A 8 -7.35 5.47 4.44
N LEU A 9 -8.40 5.37 3.62
CA LEU A 9 -8.37 5.60 2.17
C LEU A 9 -7.42 4.67 1.37
N CYS A 10 -7.29 3.40 1.78
CA CYS A 10 -6.44 2.44 1.09
C CYS A 10 -6.83 2.23 -0.39
N GLU A 11 -8.12 2.08 -0.69
CA GLU A 11 -8.59 1.81 -2.05
C GLU A 11 -8.33 3.01 -2.97
N GLU A 12 -8.61 4.22 -2.49
CA GLU A 12 -8.38 5.45 -3.23
C GLU A 12 -6.89 5.63 -3.55
N ILE A 13 -5.99 5.39 -2.60
CA ILE A 13 -4.55 5.46 -2.84
C ILE A 13 -4.14 4.49 -3.96
N VAL A 14 -4.59 3.24 -3.92
CA VAL A 14 -4.26 2.25 -4.96
C VAL A 14 -4.82 2.70 -6.32
N ASN A 15 -6.06 3.20 -6.35
CA ASN A 15 -6.72 3.64 -7.58
C ASN A 15 -6.06 4.87 -8.22
N TYR A 16 -5.57 5.82 -7.41
CA TYR A 16 -4.90 7.03 -7.89
C TYR A 16 -3.43 6.78 -8.23
N LEU A 17 -2.70 6.07 -7.38
CA LEU A 17 -1.27 5.78 -7.57
C LEU A 17 -1.03 4.77 -8.71
N LYS A 18 -2.01 3.91 -8.96
CA LYS A 18 -1.99 2.83 -9.96
C LYS A 18 -0.68 2.04 -9.93
N PRO A 19 -0.38 1.35 -8.80
CA PRO A 19 0.87 0.62 -8.70
C PRO A 19 1.04 -0.40 -9.83
N GLN A 20 2.28 -0.61 -10.27
CA GLN A 20 2.65 -1.47 -11.39
C GLN A 20 3.68 -2.49 -10.91
N SER A 21 3.74 -3.64 -11.58
CA SER A 21 4.83 -4.60 -11.35
C SER A 21 6.19 -3.94 -11.57
N CYS A 22 7.17 -4.28 -10.72
CA CYS A 22 8.49 -3.66 -10.68
C CYS A 22 8.50 -2.14 -10.38
N GLY A 23 7.37 -1.54 -10.00
CA GLY A 23 7.28 -0.14 -9.63
C GLY A 23 8.06 0.17 -8.35
N LYS A 24 8.61 1.39 -8.25
CA LYS A 24 9.32 1.88 -7.07
C LYS A 24 8.50 2.97 -6.41
N TYR A 25 8.11 2.75 -5.17
CA TYR A 25 7.25 3.64 -4.39
C TYR A 25 7.96 4.11 -3.13
N VAL A 26 7.67 5.34 -2.72
CA VAL A 26 8.18 5.90 -1.46
C VAL A 26 6.99 6.21 -0.57
N ASP A 27 6.92 5.56 0.58
CA ASP A 27 6.01 5.92 1.66
C ASP A 27 6.73 6.85 2.64
N GLY A 28 6.47 8.16 2.53
CA GLY A 28 7.07 9.18 3.40
C GLY A 28 6.50 9.21 4.82
N THR A 29 5.49 8.38 5.10
CA THR A 29 4.69 8.41 6.33
C THR A 29 4.42 6.99 6.86
N LEU A 30 5.36 6.06 6.66
CA LEU A 30 5.19 4.61 6.82
C LEU A 30 4.27 4.17 7.97
N GLY A 31 4.41 4.76 9.16
CA GLY A 31 3.55 4.45 10.31
C GLY A 31 3.51 2.95 10.61
N GLY A 32 2.30 2.37 10.70
CA GLY A 32 2.11 0.92 10.86
C GLY A 32 2.28 0.08 9.58
N GLY A 33 2.68 0.68 8.46
CA GLY A 33 2.95 -0.01 7.19
C GLY A 33 1.71 -0.42 6.39
N GLY A 34 0.52 0.03 6.79
CA GLY A 34 -0.74 -0.38 6.17
C GLY A 34 -0.88 0.04 4.71
N HIS A 35 -0.56 1.32 4.39
CA HIS A 35 -0.57 1.81 3.01
C HIS A 35 0.51 1.16 2.17
N ALA A 36 1.74 1.06 2.68
CA ALA A 36 2.82 0.34 2.03
C ALA A 36 2.41 -1.10 1.67
N ARG A 37 1.78 -1.84 2.58
CA ARG A 37 1.28 -3.20 2.30
C ARG A 37 0.26 -3.22 1.15
N SER A 38 -0.72 -2.31 1.14
CA SER A 38 -1.70 -2.22 0.05
C SER A 38 -1.04 -1.93 -1.30
N ILE A 39 -0.02 -1.05 -1.33
CA ILE A 39 0.74 -0.72 -2.54
C ILE A 39 1.52 -1.94 -3.04
N LEU A 40 2.22 -2.66 -2.15
CA LEU A 40 2.97 -3.87 -2.51
C LEU A 40 2.08 -4.98 -3.04
N SER A 41 0.92 -5.21 -2.41
CA SER A 41 -0.07 -6.17 -2.88
C SER A 41 -0.64 -5.80 -4.26
N ALA A 42 -0.85 -4.50 -4.53
CA ALA A 42 -1.29 -4.02 -5.85
C ALA A 42 -0.17 -4.01 -6.90
N SER A 43 1.10 -4.11 -6.49
CA SER A 43 2.27 -4.11 -7.37
C SER A 43 2.76 -5.51 -7.75
N GLN A 44 1.99 -6.55 -7.47
CA GLN A 44 2.32 -7.93 -7.87
C GLN A 44 2.42 -8.06 -9.40
N PRO A 45 3.20 -9.04 -9.93
CA PRO A 45 3.95 -10.07 -9.21
C PRO A 45 5.31 -9.62 -8.63
N ASP A 46 5.93 -8.58 -9.15
CA ASP A 46 7.33 -8.24 -8.82
C ASP A 46 7.46 -7.08 -7.81
N GLY A 47 6.36 -6.69 -7.15
CA GLY A 47 6.36 -5.66 -6.12
C GLY A 47 7.22 -6.05 -4.92
N MET A 48 8.21 -5.22 -4.58
CA MET A 48 9.15 -5.40 -3.47
C MET A 48 8.98 -4.35 -2.37
#